data_AF-A0A7S0ZWS9-F1
#
_entry.id   AF-A0A7S0ZWS9-F1
#
_cell.length_a   1.000
_cell.length_b   1.000
_cell.length_c   1.000
_cell.angle_alpha   90.00
_cell.angle_beta   90.00
_cell.angle_gamma   90.00
#
_symmetry.space_group_name_H-M   'P 1'
#
loop_
_entity.id
_entity.type
_entity.pdbx_description
1 polymer ?
#
loop_
_entity_poly.entity_id
_entity_poly.type
_entity_poly.pdbx_seq_one_letter_code
_entity_poly.pdbx_strand_id
1 'polypeptide(L)'
;AKEELRPVKTTAPQSLSYENLMEITAMIENDGLYIAAMPESPYLRIGFHIAASYDRLMQKGGWNELPTRATLRKAGLLDDILIVYWDVMEQYWINNVASLHGMTRADFISYLIYMFSKSGIFTPNVTWRAGRSESGSNSGDHMKNGRPFLGAGMSQAFKPEANMTTPAYLREFFSRLNFDDDREVALLMTAHALGSARGLPYLGELASKKVNHYKITNTNRVTCGVGACYFWDMLNLEWEVGCPTSCTTCLWGWTGQQKGVYNSKDPYNTTWKYAPQNYTTSSSWGDACTLELAKEGLFEYRDTVSKATMRLPAEMALLQDTSYVKAMTYYSENSDDDKRYAADFAH
;
A
#
# COMPACT_ATOMS: atom_id res chain seq x y z
N ALA A 1 -49.59 11.28 11.79
CA ALA A 1 -48.91 10.11 12.38
C ALA A 1 -47.43 10.21 12.02
N LYS A 2 -46.54 10.33 13.01
CA LYS A 2 -45.09 10.28 12.80
C LYS A 2 -44.73 8.80 12.64
N GLU A 3 -44.26 8.43 11.46
CA GLU A 3 -43.76 7.10 11.18
C GLU A 3 -42.37 7.00 11.84
N GLU A 4 -42.33 6.37 13.00
CA GLU A 4 -41.07 6.04 13.68
C GLU A 4 -40.29 5.07 12.80
N LEU A 5 -39.15 5.55 12.28
CA LEU A 5 -38.09 4.72 11.72
C LEU A 5 -37.67 3.70 12.78
N ARG A 6 -38.17 2.48 12.64
CA ARG A 6 -37.70 1.36 13.45
C ARG A 6 -36.23 1.11 13.11
N PRO A 7 -35.35 0.95 14.11
CA PRO A 7 -33.98 0.53 13.85
C PRO A 7 -34.02 -0.83 13.16
N VAL A 8 -33.37 -0.92 12.01
CA VAL A 8 -33.10 -2.20 11.36
C VAL A 8 -32.33 -3.03 12.37
N LYS A 9 -32.94 -4.13 12.83
CA LYS A 9 -32.25 -5.14 13.64
C LYS A 9 -31.01 -5.55 12.86
N THR A 10 -29.83 -5.22 13.38
CA THR A 10 -28.56 -5.79 12.95
C THR A 10 -28.59 -7.27 13.31
N THR A 11 -29.10 -8.08 12.38
CA THR A 11 -28.84 -9.52 12.40
C THR A 11 -27.34 -9.71 12.44
N ALA A 12 -26.85 -10.52 13.38
CA ALA A 12 -25.45 -10.93 13.41
C ALA A 12 -25.02 -11.36 11.99
N PRO A 13 -23.79 -11.04 11.54
CA PRO A 13 -23.32 -11.43 10.22
C PRO A 13 -23.59 -12.92 10.02
N GLN A 14 -24.32 -13.29 8.97
CA GLN A 14 -24.47 -14.70 8.62
C GLN A 14 -23.05 -15.24 8.39
N SER A 15 -22.70 -16.32 9.08
CA SER A 15 -21.43 -16.99 8.87
C SER A 15 -21.40 -17.51 7.43
N LEU A 16 -20.54 -16.95 6.60
CA LEU A 16 -20.30 -17.45 5.26
C LEU A 16 -19.72 -18.87 5.36
N SER A 17 -20.42 -19.86 4.79
CA SER A 17 -19.93 -21.24 4.81
C SER A 17 -18.71 -21.40 3.88
N TYR A 18 -17.96 -22.48 4.09
CA TYR A 18 -16.83 -22.81 3.23
C TYR A 18 -17.28 -23.07 1.78
N GLU A 19 -18.41 -23.75 1.60
CA GLU A 19 -18.98 -24.04 0.28
C GLU A 19 -19.34 -22.75 -0.47
N ASN A 20 -20.05 -21.83 0.20
CA ASN A 20 -20.38 -20.53 -0.39
C ASN A 20 -19.13 -19.74 -0.75
N LEU A 21 -18.08 -19.79 0.08
CA LEU A 21 -16.80 -19.13 -0.22
C LEU A 21 -16.11 -19.75 -1.44
N MET A 22 -16.19 -21.07 -1.61
CA MET A 22 -15.65 -21.76 -2.80
C MET A 22 -16.42 -21.41 -4.07
N GLU A 23 -17.75 -21.30 -3.99
CA GLU A 23 -18.59 -20.83 -5.12
C GLU A 23 -18.22 -19.40 -5.52
N ILE A 24 -18.11 -18.48 -4.56
CA ILE A 24 -17.67 -17.10 -4.80
C ILE A 24 -16.27 -17.06 -5.41
N THR A 25 -15.35 -17.90 -4.93
CA THR A 25 -13.99 -17.98 -5.48
C THR A 25 -14.00 -18.38 -6.94
N ALA A 26 -14.76 -19.43 -7.29
CA ALA A 26 -14.89 -19.89 -8.67
C ALA A 26 -15.52 -18.81 -9.57
N MET A 27 -16.51 -18.07 -9.08
CA MET A 27 -17.09 -16.95 -9.82
C MET A 27 -16.05 -15.85 -10.11
N ILE A 28 -15.33 -15.40 -9.08
CA ILE A 28 -14.29 -14.35 -9.21
C ILE A 28 -13.21 -14.76 -10.23
N GLU A 29 -12.79 -16.02 -10.21
CA GLU A 29 -11.80 -16.56 -11.15
C GLU A 29 -12.34 -16.67 -12.58
N ASN A 30 -13.55 -17.22 -12.75
CA ASN A 30 -14.18 -17.40 -14.07
C ASN A 30 -14.51 -16.06 -14.75
N ASP A 31 -14.90 -15.06 -13.97
CA ASP A 31 -15.22 -13.72 -14.48
C ASP A 31 -13.96 -12.87 -14.74
N GLY A 32 -12.77 -13.40 -14.45
CA GLY A 32 -11.49 -12.72 -14.68
C GLY A 32 -11.26 -11.52 -13.76
N LEU A 33 -11.98 -11.44 -12.63
CA LEU A 33 -11.78 -10.40 -11.63
C LEU A 33 -10.46 -10.59 -10.87
N TYR A 34 -10.05 -11.85 -10.68
CA TYR A 34 -8.74 -12.23 -10.18
C TYR A 34 -7.83 -12.74 -11.29
N ILE A 35 -6.62 -12.19 -11.37
CA ILE A 35 -5.58 -12.62 -12.31
C ILE A 35 -4.34 -12.98 -11.49
N ALA A 36 -4.03 -14.27 -11.38
CA ALA A 36 -2.95 -14.77 -10.52
C ALA A 36 -1.55 -14.16 -10.79
N ALA A 37 -1.30 -13.71 -12.03
CA ALA A 37 -0.05 -13.06 -12.41
C ALA A 37 0.03 -11.56 -12.06
N MET A 38 -1.07 -10.96 -11.59
CA MET A 38 -1.12 -9.53 -11.25
C MET A 38 -0.50 -9.27 -9.88
N PRO A 39 0.35 -8.24 -9.73
CA PRO A 39 0.93 -7.88 -8.45
C PRO A 39 -0.12 -7.47 -7.42
N GLU A 40 0.12 -7.87 -6.17
CA GLU A 40 -0.74 -7.53 -5.03
C GLU A 40 -0.72 -6.03 -4.66
N SER A 41 0.25 -5.25 -5.17
CA SER A 41 0.54 -3.90 -4.65
C SER A 41 -0.63 -2.91 -4.68
N PRO A 42 -1.46 -2.78 -5.73
CA PRO A 42 -2.59 -1.84 -5.69
C PRO A 42 -3.67 -2.28 -4.68
N TYR A 43 -3.90 -3.59 -4.58
CA TYR A 43 -4.90 -4.19 -3.70
C TYR A 43 -4.46 -4.09 -2.23
N LEU A 44 -3.19 -4.39 -1.93
CA LEU A 44 -2.61 -4.15 -0.61
C LEU A 44 -2.67 -2.67 -0.23
N ARG A 45 -2.35 -1.76 -1.15
CA ARG A 45 -2.43 -0.33 -0.89
C ARG A 45 -3.85 0.13 -0.59
N ILE A 46 -4.86 -0.33 -1.34
CA ILE A 46 -6.27 -0.08 -1.02
C ILE A 46 -6.62 -0.63 0.36
N GLY A 47 -6.19 -1.86 0.66
CA GLY A 47 -6.47 -2.48 1.95
C GLY A 47 -5.85 -1.72 3.13
N PHE A 48 -4.59 -1.28 2.98
CA PHE A 48 -3.92 -0.44 3.95
C PHE A 48 -4.60 0.92 4.08
N HIS A 49 -4.99 1.57 2.98
CA HIS A 49 -5.68 2.86 3.02
C HIS A 49 -7.07 2.79 3.68
N ILE A 50 -7.81 1.68 3.49
CA ILE A 50 -9.05 1.41 4.24
C ILE A 50 -8.72 1.27 5.72
N ALA A 51 -7.70 0.48 6.09
CA ALA A 51 -7.27 0.33 7.48
C ALA A 51 -6.81 1.67 8.08
N ALA A 52 -6.10 2.50 7.31
CA ALA A 52 -5.62 3.82 7.70
C ALA A 52 -6.76 4.81 7.99
N SER A 53 -7.98 4.57 7.51
CA SER A 53 -9.13 5.39 7.93
C SER A 53 -9.52 5.19 9.40
N TYR A 54 -9.00 4.14 10.06
CA TYR A 54 -9.23 3.90 11.48
C TYR A 54 -8.46 4.90 12.35
N ASP A 55 -9.06 5.28 13.48
CA ASP A 55 -8.38 6.01 14.54
C ASP A 55 -8.77 5.45 15.92
N ARG A 56 -7.76 4.96 16.65
CA ARG A 56 -7.92 4.37 17.99
C ARG A 56 -8.54 5.33 19.01
N LEU A 57 -8.27 6.63 18.95
CA LEU A 57 -8.87 7.56 19.93
C LEU A 57 -10.33 7.83 19.61
N MET A 58 -10.67 7.87 18.32
CA MET A 58 -12.04 8.08 17.87
C MET A 58 -12.88 6.80 17.91
N GLN A 59 -12.24 5.63 17.89
CA GLN A 59 -12.87 4.31 17.71
C GLN A 59 -13.78 4.27 16.47
N LYS A 60 -13.31 4.86 15.37
CA LYS A 60 -14.03 5.00 14.09
C LYS A 60 -13.15 4.64 12.90
N GLY A 61 -13.78 4.27 11.79
CA GLY A 61 -13.14 3.90 10.54
C GLY A 61 -12.63 2.46 10.49
N GLY A 62 -11.81 2.17 9.47
CA GLY A 62 -11.28 0.84 9.22
C GLY A 62 -12.29 -0.10 8.55
N TRP A 63 -11.99 -1.39 8.59
CA TRP A 63 -12.72 -2.42 7.85
C TRP A 63 -14.16 -2.69 8.31
N ASN A 64 -14.51 -2.33 9.56
CA ASN A 64 -15.87 -2.46 10.07
C ASN A 64 -16.74 -1.22 9.82
N GLU A 65 -16.13 -0.15 9.30
CA GLU A 65 -16.81 1.07 8.88
C GLU A 65 -16.21 1.48 7.52
N LEU A 66 -16.31 0.58 6.53
CA LEU A 66 -15.73 0.72 5.20
C LEU A 66 -16.10 2.11 4.65
N PRO A 67 -15.13 3.04 4.54
CA PRO A 67 -15.43 4.39 4.11
C PRO A 67 -15.96 4.42 2.68
N THR A 68 -16.82 5.37 2.38
CA THR A 68 -17.29 5.54 1.00
C THR A 68 -16.13 5.94 0.08
N ARG A 69 -16.22 5.55 -1.20
CA ARG A 69 -15.31 5.99 -2.26
C ARG A 69 -15.03 7.50 -2.22
N ALA A 70 -16.08 8.30 -2.04
CA ALA A 70 -15.99 9.77 -1.99
C ALA A 70 -15.17 10.25 -0.79
N THR A 71 -15.38 9.66 0.39
CA THR A 71 -14.63 10.00 1.60
C THR A 71 -13.16 9.60 1.49
N LEU A 72 -12.84 8.42 0.95
CA LEU A 72 -11.46 7.99 0.72
C LEU A 72 -10.74 8.91 -0.26
N ARG A 73 -11.38 9.25 -1.40
CA ARG A 73 -10.81 10.18 -2.38
C ARG A 73 -10.54 11.54 -1.75
N LYS A 74 -11.51 12.10 -1.02
CA LYS A 74 -11.37 13.40 -0.35
C LYS A 74 -10.27 13.40 0.71
N ALA A 75 -10.08 12.28 1.40
CA ALA A 75 -9.01 12.09 2.38
C ALA A 75 -7.63 11.82 1.74
N GLY A 76 -7.53 11.70 0.41
CA GLY A 76 -6.29 11.35 -0.29
C GLY A 76 -5.87 9.89 -0.14
N LEU A 77 -6.79 9.03 0.29
CA LEU A 77 -6.63 7.58 0.48
C LEU A 77 -7.04 6.77 -0.76
N LEU A 78 -7.65 7.39 -1.76
CA LEU A 78 -7.80 6.82 -3.10
C LEU A 78 -7.36 7.88 -4.12
N ASP A 79 -6.21 7.66 -4.74
CA ASP A 79 -5.78 8.46 -5.88
C ASP A 79 -6.48 8.00 -7.17
N ASP A 80 -6.27 8.74 -8.25
CA ASP A 80 -6.96 8.49 -9.53
C ASP A 80 -6.67 7.09 -10.11
N ILE A 81 -5.60 6.42 -9.67
CA ILE A 81 -5.27 5.06 -10.09
C ILE A 81 -6.02 4.05 -9.23
N LEU A 82 -5.96 4.18 -7.90
CA LEU A 82 -6.64 3.27 -6.99
C LEU A 82 -8.17 3.30 -7.17
N ILE A 83 -8.71 4.44 -7.60
CA ILE A 83 -10.13 4.58 -7.94
C ILE A 83 -10.57 3.57 -9.00
N VAL A 84 -9.74 3.26 -10.00
CA VAL A 84 -10.11 2.32 -11.06
C VAL A 84 -10.30 0.91 -10.51
N TYR A 85 -9.40 0.44 -9.64
CA TYR A 85 -9.55 -0.86 -8.98
C TYR A 85 -10.74 -0.86 -8.04
N TRP A 86 -10.93 0.22 -7.27
CA TRP A 86 -12.10 0.37 -6.41
C TRP A 86 -13.39 0.23 -7.22
N ASP A 87 -13.52 0.95 -8.34
CA ASP A 87 -14.73 0.95 -9.17
C ASP A 87 -15.04 -0.44 -9.73
N VAL A 88 -14.01 -1.19 -10.15
CA VAL A 88 -14.17 -2.58 -10.61
C VAL A 88 -14.68 -3.47 -9.47
N MET A 89 -14.06 -3.41 -8.29
CA MET A 89 -14.47 -4.23 -7.14
C MET A 89 -15.88 -3.87 -6.66
N GLU A 90 -16.17 -2.58 -6.51
CA GLU A 90 -17.47 -2.11 -6.03
C GLU A 90 -18.59 -2.43 -7.03
N GLN A 91 -18.37 -2.19 -8.33
CA GLN A 91 -19.37 -2.49 -9.34
C GLN A 91 -19.63 -3.99 -9.46
N TYR A 92 -18.59 -4.83 -9.34
CA TYR A 92 -18.77 -6.28 -9.34
C TYR A 92 -19.62 -6.74 -8.16
N TRP A 93 -19.36 -6.23 -6.94
CA TRP A 93 -20.17 -6.55 -5.77
C TRP A 93 -21.63 -6.13 -5.94
N ILE A 94 -21.87 -4.90 -6.42
CA ILE A 94 -23.23 -4.37 -6.67
C ILE A 94 -23.99 -5.28 -7.64
N ASN A 95 -23.34 -5.70 -8.72
CA ASN A 95 -23.99 -6.49 -9.77
C ASN A 95 -24.25 -7.95 -9.37
N ASN A 96 -23.53 -8.46 -8.37
CA ASN A 96 -23.56 -9.88 -8.00
C ASN A 96 -24.04 -10.13 -6.57
N VAL A 97 -24.61 -9.14 -5.86
CA VAL A 97 -24.93 -9.25 -4.43
C VAL A 97 -25.77 -10.49 -4.07
N ALA A 98 -26.67 -10.90 -4.97
CA ALA A 98 -27.51 -12.09 -4.79
C ALA A 98 -26.70 -13.41 -4.84
N SER A 99 -25.67 -13.46 -5.69
CA SER A 99 -24.78 -14.61 -5.86
C SER A 99 -23.62 -14.62 -4.87
N LEU A 100 -23.42 -13.56 -4.10
CA LEU A 100 -22.37 -13.44 -3.09
C LEU A 100 -22.80 -13.94 -1.70
N HIS A 101 -23.91 -14.68 -1.60
CA HIS A 101 -24.38 -15.35 -0.38
C HIS A 101 -24.43 -14.44 0.87
N GLY A 102 -24.82 -13.17 0.69
CA GLY A 102 -24.89 -12.20 1.79
C GLY A 102 -23.54 -11.68 2.28
N MET A 103 -22.45 -11.91 1.54
CA MET A 103 -21.14 -11.32 1.82
C MET A 103 -21.23 -9.80 1.74
N THR A 104 -20.84 -9.12 2.82
CA THR A 104 -20.87 -7.66 2.88
C THR A 104 -19.88 -7.05 1.89
N ARG A 105 -20.09 -5.79 1.49
CA ARG A 105 -19.14 -5.10 0.59
C ARG A 105 -17.72 -5.10 1.16
N ALA A 106 -17.59 -4.91 2.47
CA ALA A 106 -16.31 -4.92 3.16
C ALA A 106 -15.65 -6.31 3.16
N ASP A 107 -16.42 -7.37 3.38
CA ASP A 107 -15.91 -8.74 3.27
C ASP A 107 -15.51 -9.07 1.84
N PHE A 108 -16.30 -8.69 0.83
CA PHE A 108 -15.97 -8.91 -0.58
C PHE A 108 -14.65 -8.24 -0.99
N ILE A 109 -14.51 -6.93 -0.73
CA ILE A 109 -13.29 -6.19 -1.09
C ILE A 109 -12.08 -6.79 -0.37
N SER A 110 -12.20 -7.08 0.94
CA SER A 110 -11.10 -7.68 1.69
C SER A 110 -10.76 -9.11 1.23
N TYR A 111 -11.75 -9.89 0.80
CA TYR A 111 -11.55 -11.24 0.28
C TYR A 111 -10.79 -11.21 -1.05
N LEU A 112 -11.16 -10.29 -1.94
CA LEU A 112 -10.47 -10.13 -3.21
C LEU A 112 -9.02 -9.67 -3.00
N ILE A 113 -8.77 -8.72 -2.10
CA ILE A 113 -7.40 -8.33 -1.73
C ILE A 113 -6.63 -9.56 -1.21
N TYR A 114 -7.24 -10.36 -0.33
CA TYR A 114 -6.65 -11.60 0.14
C TYR A 114 -6.32 -12.58 -1.00
N MET A 115 -7.17 -12.73 -2.01
CA MET A 115 -6.86 -13.56 -3.18
C MET A 115 -5.60 -13.10 -3.92
N PHE A 116 -5.39 -11.79 -4.07
CA PHE A 116 -4.15 -11.23 -4.61
C PHE A 116 -2.94 -11.41 -3.69
N SER A 117 -3.15 -11.46 -2.39
CA SER A 117 -2.11 -11.69 -1.37
C SER A 117 -1.68 -13.15 -1.20
N LYS A 118 -2.53 -14.14 -1.48
CA LYS A 118 -2.20 -15.57 -1.30
C LYS A 118 -0.91 -16.02 -2.00
N SER A 119 -0.63 -15.42 -3.15
CA SER A 119 0.57 -15.67 -3.97
C SER A 119 1.54 -14.49 -3.95
N GLY A 120 1.32 -13.56 -3.00
CA GLY A 120 2.07 -12.34 -2.82
C GLY A 120 3.49 -12.59 -2.34
N ILE A 121 4.35 -11.58 -2.54
CA ILE A 121 5.75 -11.64 -2.13
C ILE A 121 5.87 -11.32 -0.62
N PHE A 122 4.98 -10.46 -0.10
CA PHE A 122 5.01 -10.04 1.30
C PHE A 122 4.09 -10.82 2.23
N THR A 123 3.01 -11.36 1.68
CA THR A 123 1.90 -11.90 2.47
C THR A 123 1.68 -13.40 2.29
N PRO A 124 2.74 -14.23 2.15
CA PRO A 124 2.53 -15.66 2.04
C PRO A 124 1.86 -16.16 3.33
N ASN A 125 0.77 -16.91 3.18
CA ASN A 125 0.03 -17.53 4.28
C ASN A 125 -0.74 -16.59 5.22
N VAL A 126 -1.13 -15.37 4.77
CA VAL A 126 -2.12 -14.57 5.51
C VAL A 126 -3.45 -15.34 5.60
N THR A 127 -4.10 -15.30 6.76
CA THR A 127 -5.46 -15.85 6.92
C THR A 127 -6.50 -14.77 6.71
N TRP A 128 -7.55 -15.05 5.94
CA TRP A 128 -8.72 -14.17 5.84
C TRP A 128 -9.90 -14.73 6.64
N ARG A 129 -10.67 -13.81 7.24
CA ARG A 129 -11.93 -14.11 7.92
C ARG A 129 -13.02 -13.13 7.48
N ALA A 130 -14.22 -13.64 7.30
CA ALA A 130 -15.44 -12.85 7.12
C ALA A 130 -15.92 -12.23 8.44
N GLY A 131 -16.99 -11.43 8.38
CA GLY A 131 -17.68 -10.87 9.54
C GLY A 131 -17.62 -9.34 9.64
N ARG A 132 -17.19 -8.65 8.57
CA ARG A 132 -17.18 -7.18 8.54
C ARG A 132 -18.61 -6.67 8.39
N SER A 133 -18.92 -5.63 9.15
CA SER A 133 -20.27 -5.03 9.15
C SER A 133 -20.58 -4.30 7.84
N GLU A 134 -21.86 -4.26 7.49
CA GLU A 134 -22.33 -3.34 6.46
C GLU A 134 -22.08 -1.89 6.88
N SER A 135 -21.65 -1.08 5.93
CA SER A 135 -21.24 0.31 6.18
C SER A 135 -22.32 1.29 5.72
N GLY A 136 -22.50 2.37 6.48
CA GLY A 136 -23.49 3.39 6.18
C GLY A 136 -23.08 4.32 5.03
N SER A 137 -24.02 5.11 4.52
CA SER A 137 -23.76 6.13 3.49
C SER A 137 -22.84 7.26 3.97
N ASN A 138 -22.67 7.41 5.28
CA ASN A 138 -21.82 8.40 5.94
C ASN A 138 -20.50 7.81 6.49
N SER A 139 -20.20 6.53 6.21
CA SER A 139 -18.95 5.91 6.66
C SER A 139 -17.74 6.66 6.10
N GLY A 140 -16.81 7.03 7.00
CA GLY A 140 -15.63 7.84 6.67
C GLY A 140 -15.78 9.35 6.92
N ASP A 141 -16.97 9.83 7.29
CA ASP A 141 -17.21 11.27 7.54
C ASP A 141 -16.37 11.86 8.67
N HIS A 142 -15.90 11.02 9.60
CA HIS A 142 -15.01 11.46 10.68
C HIS A 142 -13.67 11.99 10.16
N MET A 143 -13.22 11.54 8.99
CA MET A 143 -11.95 11.95 8.39
C MET A 143 -11.92 13.42 7.97
N LYS A 144 -13.07 14.07 7.80
CA LYS A 144 -13.17 15.46 7.33
C LYS A 144 -12.48 16.48 8.25
N ASN A 145 -12.31 16.12 9.53
CA ASN A 145 -11.71 16.98 10.54
C ASN A 145 -10.23 16.65 10.79
N GLY A 146 -9.67 15.66 10.09
CA GLY A 146 -8.35 15.11 10.42
C GLY A 146 -8.33 14.31 11.72
N ARG A 147 -7.17 13.72 12.00
CA ARG A 147 -6.86 12.98 13.22
C ARG A 147 -6.69 13.96 14.37
N PRO A 148 -7.44 13.79 15.46
CA PRO A 148 -7.29 14.66 16.61
C PRO A 148 -6.00 14.30 17.36
N PHE A 149 -5.43 15.30 18.05
CA PHE A 149 -4.37 15.11 19.06
C PHE A 149 -3.07 14.45 18.56
N LEU A 150 -2.68 14.66 17.31
CA LEU A 150 -1.28 14.42 16.91
C LEU A 150 -0.38 15.55 17.41
N GLY A 151 0.90 15.25 17.62
CA GLY A 151 1.91 16.14 18.13
C GLY A 151 2.05 17.42 17.31
N ALA A 152 2.56 18.47 17.96
CA ALA A 152 2.75 19.76 17.30
C ALA A 152 3.64 19.62 16.05
N GLY A 153 3.20 20.18 14.93
CA GLY A 153 3.91 20.11 13.65
C GLY A 153 3.67 18.83 12.84
N MET A 154 2.88 17.88 13.34
CA MET A 154 2.50 16.68 12.59
C MET A 154 1.23 16.91 11.76
N SER A 155 1.14 16.24 10.61
CA SER A 155 -0.06 16.30 9.76
C SER A 155 -1.18 15.55 10.44
N GLN A 156 -2.35 16.20 10.47
CA GLN A 156 -3.60 15.60 10.94
C GLN A 156 -4.31 14.81 9.84
N ALA A 157 -3.72 14.63 8.66
CA ALA A 157 -4.35 13.84 7.62
C ALA A 157 -4.50 12.36 8.02
N PHE A 158 -5.56 11.72 7.53
CA PHE A 158 -5.69 10.26 7.59
C PHE A 158 -4.78 9.57 6.57
N LYS A 159 -4.43 10.26 5.48
CA LYS A 159 -3.39 9.86 4.55
C LYS A 159 -2.02 9.88 5.24
N PRO A 160 -1.22 8.81 5.16
CA PRO A 160 0.17 8.85 5.59
C PRO A 160 0.95 9.89 4.80
N GLU A 161 1.66 10.79 5.50
CA GLU A 161 2.43 11.86 4.86
C GLU A 161 3.85 11.40 4.53
N ALA A 162 4.13 11.34 3.23
CA ALA A 162 5.43 10.95 2.70
C ALA A 162 6.58 11.93 3.09
N ASN A 163 6.27 13.21 3.26
CA ASN A 163 7.27 14.27 3.50
C ASN A 163 7.63 14.47 4.99
N MET A 164 7.05 13.67 5.89
CA MET A 164 7.39 13.75 7.31
C MET A 164 8.78 13.17 7.56
N THR A 165 9.62 13.92 8.24
CA THR A 165 11.05 13.57 8.42
C THR A 165 11.38 13.05 9.81
N THR A 166 10.39 12.94 10.70
CA THR A 166 10.62 12.60 12.11
C THR A 166 10.15 11.17 12.43
N PRO A 167 10.96 10.38 13.16
CA PRO A 167 10.54 9.07 13.65
C PRO A 167 9.27 9.12 14.53
N ALA A 168 9.10 10.23 15.26
CA ALA A 168 7.95 10.45 16.14
C ALA A 168 6.62 10.47 15.37
N TYR A 169 6.60 11.05 14.16
CA TYR A 169 5.40 11.02 13.32
C TYR A 169 4.97 9.58 12.98
N LEU A 170 5.92 8.71 12.64
CA LEU A 170 5.61 7.31 12.32
C LEU A 170 4.97 6.62 13.52
N ARG A 171 5.58 6.74 14.71
CA ARG A 171 5.01 6.16 15.94
C ARG A 171 3.61 6.67 16.23
N GLU A 172 3.41 7.99 16.14
CA GLU A 172 2.10 8.57 16.41
C GLU A 172 1.06 8.12 15.38
N PHE A 173 1.39 8.16 14.09
CA PHE A 173 0.48 7.73 13.02
C PHE A 173 0.09 6.26 13.18
N PHE A 174 1.08 5.37 13.34
CA PHE A 174 0.83 3.93 13.44
C PHE A 174 0.20 3.52 14.77
N SER A 175 0.46 4.23 15.88
CA SER A 175 -0.24 3.99 17.15
C SER A 175 -1.75 4.25 17.05
N ARG A 176 -2.19 5.16 16.16
CA ARG A 176 -3.62 5.36 15.87
C ARG A 176 -4.25 4.15 15.18
N LEU A 177 -3.44 3.30 14.57
CA LEU A 177 -3.83 2.07 13.90
C LEU A 177 -3.64 0.83 14.79
N ASN A 178 -3.31 1.00 16.07
CA ASN A 178 -2.95 -0.05 17.05
C ASN A 178 -1.59 -0.73 16.80
N PHE A 179 -0.66 -0.09 16.10
CA PHE A 179 0.73 -0.54 16.01
C PHE A 179 1.59 0.32 16.92
N ASP A 180 1.90 -0.19 18.11
CA ASP A 180 2.70 0.51 19.13
C ASP A 180 4.17 0.00 19.15
N ASP A 181 4.50 -1.09 18.44
CA ASP A 181 5.87 -1.62 18.33
C ASP A 181 6.58 -1.07 17.08
N ASP A 182 7.74 -0.46 17.29
CA ASP A 182 8.61 0.05 16.21
C ASP A 182 8.98 -1.04 15.19
N ARG A 183 9.06 -2.31 15.63
CA ARG A 183 9.32 -3.45 14.75
C ARG A 183 8.17 -3.67 13.77
N GLU A 184 6.92 -3.55 14.21
CA GLU A 184 5.73 -3.67 13.35
C GLU A 184 5.67 -2.50 12.37
N VAL A 185 5.97 -1.29 12.83
CA VAL A 185 6.03 -0.11 11.96
C VAL A 185 7.11 -0.27 10.89
N ALA A 186 8.32 -0.68 11.27
CA ALA A 186 9.41 -0.91 10.31
C ALA A 186 9.02 -1.99 9.28
N LEU A 187 8.37 -3.07 9.70
CA LEU A 187 7.82 -4.08 8.81
C LEU A 187 6.79 -3.49 7.85
N LEU A 188 5.77 -2.78 8.33
CA LEU A 188 4.73 -2.21 7.46
C LEU A 188 5.30 -1.23 6.44
N MET A 189 6.32 -0.45 6.81
CA MET A 189 7.01 0.47 5.89
C MET A 189 7.68 -0.26 4.72
N THR A 190 8.08 -1.54 4.88
CA THR A 190 8.63 -2.32 3.76
C THR A 190 7.62 -2.62 2.65
N ALA A 191 6.32 -2.39 2.85
CA ALA A 191 5.35 -2.47 1.75
C ALA A 191 5.74 -1.54 0.58
N HIS A 192 6.49 -0.46 0.86
CA HIS A 192 7.07 0.44 -0.14
C HIS A 192 8.16 -0.21 -1.01
N ALA A 193 8.60 -1.43 -0.68
CA ALA A 193 9.46 -2.21 -1.55
C ALA A 193 8.72 -2.75 -2.80
N LEU A 194 7.37 -2.70 -2.85
CA LEU A 194 6.59 -3.04 -4.04
C LEU A 194 5.80 -1.86 -4.60
N GLY A 195 5.85 -1.75 -5.91
CA GLY A 195 5.08 -0.78 -6.67
C GLY A 195 5.77 0.58 -6.74
N SER A 196 4.95 1.57 -7.05
CA SER A 196 5.34 2.96 -7.29
C SER A 196 4.05 3.76 -7.09
N ALA A 197 4.06 4.88 -6.39
CA ALA A 197 2.91 5.80 -6.48
C ALA A 197 3.13 6.76 -7.64
N ARG A 198 2.10 6.92 -8.48
CA ARG A 198 2.19 7.86 -9.58
C ARG A 198 1.66 9.22 -9.10
N GLY A 199 2.53 10.23 -9.03
CA GLY A 199 2.14 11.57 -8.59
C GLY A 199 3.34 12.40 -8.13
N LEU A 200 3.08 13.56 -7.54
CA LEU A 200 4.02 14.31 -6.72
C LEU A 200 3.72 13.98 -5.24
N PRO A 201 4.71 13.64 -4.41
CA PRO A 201 6.10 13.35 -4.77
C PRO A 201 6.23 12.09 -5.67
N TYR A 202 7.30 12.03 -6.47
CA TYR A 202 7.50 11.05 -7.56
C TYR A 202 7.87 9.68 -7.04
N LEU A 203 6.89 8.89 -6.63
CA LEU A 203 7.17 7.58 -6.03
C LEU A 203 7.50 6.55 -7.10
N GLY A 204 8.75 6.55 -7.57
CA GLY A 204 9.39 5.52 -8.37
C GLY A 204 9.52 4.17 -7.67
N GLU A 205 9.88 3.16 -8.46
CA GLU A 205 9.97 1.75 -8.05
C GLU A 205 11.23 1.48 -7.23
N LEU A 206 11.13 0.56 -6.27
CA LEU A 206 12.29 -0.14 -5.76
C LEU A 206 12.90 -1.00 -6.88
N ALA A 207 14.07 -0.63 -7.38
CA ALA A 207 14.82 -1.40 -8.37
C ALA A 207 15.41 -2.73 -7.83
N SER A 208 14.86 -3.35 -6.77
CA SER A 208 15.43 -4.59 -6.22
C SER A 208 15.17 -5.83 -7.07
N LYS A 209 14.32 -5.74 -8.11
CA LYS A 209 14.14 -6.84 -9.09
C LYS A 209 15.44 -7.27 -9.79
N LYS A 210 16.54 -6.52 -9.66
CA LYS A 210 17.88 -6.88 -10.14
C LYS A 210 18.98 -6.77 -9.10
N VAL A 211 18.64 -6.83 -7.82
CA VAL A 211 19.64 -6.73 -6.77
C VAL A 211 20.16 -8.13 -6.42
N ASN A 212 21.17 -8.57 -7.16
CA ASN A 212 22.16 -9.51 -6.63
C ASN A 212 23.03 -8.73 -5.62
N HIS A 213 22.52 -8.38 -4.44
CA HIS A 213 23.39 -7.85 -3.37
C HIS A 213 23.88 -8.96 -2.46
N TYR A 214 25.20 -8.91 -2.28
CA TYR A 214 26.04 -9.97 -1.77
C TYR A 214 26.08 -9.85 -0.24
N LYS A 215 25.93 -10.97 0.45
CA LYS A 215 26.30 -11.06 1.86
C LYS A 215 27.78 -10.75 1.98
N ILE A 216 28.16 -9.55 2.46
CA ILE A 216 29.56 -9.25 2.83
C ILE A 216 29.85 -9.92 4.17
N THR A 217 29.79 -11.25 4.20
CA THR A 217 30.45 -12.05 5.26
C THR A 217 30.78 -13.48 4.82
N ASN A 218 30.38 -13.97 3.65
CA ASN A 218 30.84 -15.29 3.21
C ASN A 218 30.80 -15.44 1.68
N THR A 219 31.79 -16.14 1.16
CA THR A 219 32.14 -16.39 -0.25
C THR A 219 31.08 -17.16 -1.07
N ASN A 220 29.82 -17.23 -0.64
CA ASN A 220 28.73 -17.93 -1.33
C ASN A 220 27.62 -16.95 -1.71
N ARG A 221 27.26 -16.92 -3.00
CA ARG A 221 26.22 -16.05 -3.58
C ARG A 221 24.84 -16.48 -3.07
N VAL A 222 24.23 -15.71 -2.19
CA VAL A 222 22.81 -15.88 -1.80
C VAL A 222 22.09 -14.58 -2.13
N THR A 223 21.02 -14.66 -2.91
CA THR A 223 20.09 -13.56 -3.18
C THR A 223 19.32 -13.22 -1.90
N CYS A 224 19.32 -11.96 -1.44
CA CYS A 224 18.39 -11.54 -0.38
C CYS A 224 16.94 -11.52 -0.92
N GLY A 225 15.95 -11.74 -0.05
CA GLY A 225 14.54 -11.54 -0.41
C GLY A 225 14.15 -10.05 -0.37
N VAL A 226 12.93 -9.72 -0.80
CA VAL A 226 12.46 -8.33 -0.96
C VAL A 226 12.56 -7.52 0.35
N GLY A 227 12.14 -8.08 1.49
CA GLY A 227 12.20 -7.40 2.78
C GLY A 227 13.63 -7.21 3.26
N ALA A 228 14.44 -8.27 3.23
CA ALA A 228 15.85 -8.20 3.63
C ALA A 228 16.64 -7.23 2.75
N CYS A 229 16.43 -7.23 1.42
CA CYS A 229 17.09 -6.29 0.52
C CYS A 229 16.64 -4.86 0.78
N TYR A 230 15.34 -4.61 1.01
CA TYR A 230 14.83 -3.27 1.32
C TYR A 230 15.53 -2.68 2.55
N PHE A 231 15.63 -3.45 3.63
CA PHE A 231 16.31 -3.01 4.85
C PHE A 231 17.82 -2.92 4.67
N TRP A 232 18.44 -3.83 3.92
CA TRP A 232 19.85 -3.76 3.61
C TRP A 232 20.20 -2.46 2.87
N ASP A 233 19.43 -2.12 1.84
CA ASP A 233 19.62 -0.89 1.06
C ASP A 233 19.50 0.34 1.97
N MET A 234 18.45 0.39 2.80
CA MET A 234 18.25 1.48 3.78
C MET A 234 19.47 1.69 4.67
N LEU A 235 20.06 0.60 5.17
CA LEU A 235 21.16 0.64 6.14
C LEU A 235 22.55 0.85 5.51
N ASN A 236 22.77 0.43 4.26
CA ASN A 236 24.11 0.30 3.68
C ASN A 236 24.35 1.22 2.48
N LEU A 237 23.31 1.76 1.84
CA LEU A 237 23.49 2.76 0.79
C LEU A 237 23.68 4.15 1.40
N GLU A 238 24.44 4.98 0.69
CA GLU A 238 24.50 6.41 0.96
C GLU A 238 23.37 7.11 0.22
N TRP A 239 22.72 8.06 0.89
CA TRP A 239 21.52 8.74 0.40
C TRP A 239 21.75 10.24 0.26
N GLU A 240 21.29 10.82 -0.85
CA GLU A 240 21.27 12.26 -1.08
C GLU A 240 19.87 12.74 -1.45
N VAL A 241 19.59 14.02 -1.20
CA VAL A 241 18.33 14.62 -1.67
C VAL A 241 18.34 14.72 -3.19
N GLY A 242 17.31 14.15 -3.82
CA GLY A 242 17.12 14.22 -5.26
C GLY A 242 16.27 13.08 -5.79
N CYS A 243 15.70 13.28 -6.97
CA CYS A 243 14.93 12.24 -7.65
C CYS A 243 15.83 11.29 -8.44
N PRO A 244 15.42 10.04 -8.66
CA PRO A 244 16.22 9.10 -9.43
C PRO A 244 16.35 9.56 -10.89
N THR A 245 17.46 9.19 -11.52
CA THR A 245 17.78 9.54 -12.91
C THR A 245 17.41 8.43 -13.90
N SER A 246 16.91 7.29 -13.40
CA SER A 246 16.45 6.17 -14.21
C SER A 246 15.23 5.52 -13.58
N CYS A 247 14.37 4.91 -14.40
CA CYS A 247 13.20 4.17 -13.92
C CYS A 247 12.90 3.00 -14.85
N THR A 248 12.88 1.78 -14.29
CA THR A 248 12.68 0.56 -15.07
C THR A 248 11.20 0.35 -15.43
N THR A 249 10.28 0.49 -14.47
CA THR A 249 8.82 0.40 -14.70
C THR A 249 8.24 1.57 -15.45
N CYS A 250 8.94 2.70 -15.55
CA CYS A 250 8.46 3.85 -16.30
C CYS A 250 8.57 3.66 -17.82
N LEU A 251 9.20 2.57 -18.28
CA LEU A 251 9.27 2.15 -19.69
C LEU A 251 9.63 3.33 -20.62
N TRP A 252 10.57 4.18 -20.19
CA TRP A 252 11.00 5.32 -20.99
C TRP A 252 11.59 4.83 -22.31
N GLY A 253 11.28 5.54 -23.40
CA GLY A 253 11.66 5.13 -24.75
C GLY A 253 10.73 4.10 -25.41
N TRP A 254 9.71 3.58 -24.72
CA TRP A 254 8.69 2.75 -25.33
C TRP A 254 7.69 3.61 -26.13
N THR A 255 7.36 3.15 -27.33
CA THR A 255 6.32 3.75 -28.18
C THR A 255 4.93 3.63 -27.55
N GLY A 256 3.98 4.48 -27.97
CA GLY A 256 2.60 4.43 -27.48
C GLY A 256 1.92 3.07 -27.72
N GLN A 257 2.25 2.38 -28.82
CA GLN A 257 1.74 1.04 -29.11
C GLN A 257 2.31 0.00 -28.13
N GLN A 258 3.60 0.09 -27.79
CA GLN A 258 4.22 -0.80 -26.80
C GLN A 258 3.66 -0.57 -25.38
N LYS A 259 3.34 0.68 -25.03
CA LYS A 259 2.69 1.03 -23.76
C LYS A 259 1.22 0.59 -23.69
N GLY A 260 0.57 0.32 -24.83
CA GLY A 260 -0.81 -0.17 -24.88
C GLY A 260 -0.96 -1.69 -24.77
N VAL A 261 0.15 -2.44 -24.76
CA VAL A 261 0.13 -3.91 -24.60
C VAL A 261 -0.05 -4.24 -23.13
N TYR A 262 -1.14 -4.94 -22.78
CA TYR A 262 -1.38 -5.44 -21.43
C TYR A 262 -0.21 -6.30 -20.94
N ASN A 263 0.19 -6.07 -19.70
CA ASN A 263 1.35 -6.64 -19.01
C ASN A 263 0.86 -6.87 -17.60
N SER A 264 0.53 -8.11 -17.30
CA SER A 264 0.06 -8.51 -15.98
C SER A 264 1.04 -8.16 -14.87
N LYS A 265 2.34 -7.97 -15.18
CA LYS A 265 3.39 -7.64 -14.21
C LYS A 265 3.56 -6.13 -13.96
N ASP A 266 2.96 -5.28 -14.78
CA ASP A 266 2.79 -3.86 -14.47
C ASP A 266 1.38 -3.72 -13.89
N PRO A 267 1.26 -3.58 -12.56
CA PRO A 267 -0.04 -3.61 -11.92
C PRO A 267 -0.93 -2.49 -12.45
N TYR A 268 -0.34 -1.42 -12.98
CA TYR A 268 -0.98 -0.19 -13.42
C TYR A 268 -0.98 0.00 -14.95
N ASN A 269 -0.78 -1.08 -15.71
CA ASN A 269 -0.64 -1.01 -17.16
C ASN A 269 -1.91 -0.52 -17.90
N THR A 270 -3.10 -0.75 -17.32
CA THR A 270 -4.35 -0.29 -17.93
C THR A 270 -4.57 1.22 -17.83
N THR A 271 -3.70 1.95 -17.11
CA THR A 271 -3.86 3.39 -16.84
C THR A 271 -2.78 4.27 -17.47
N TRP A 272 -1.91 3.76 -18.37
CA TRP A 272 -0.84 4.56 -19.01
C TRP A 272 -1.35 5.82 -19.72
N LYS A 273 -2.52 5.75 -20.36
CA LYS A 273 -3.18 6.91 -20.99
C LYS A 273 -3.47 8.04 -19.99
N TYR A 274 -3.67 7.69 -18.72
CA TYR A 274 -3.98 8.59 -17.61
C TYR A 274 -2.84 8.69 -16.60
N ALA A 275 -1.69 8.07 -16.89
CA ALA A 275 -0.51 8.20 -16.05
C ALA A 275 -0.04 9.66 -16.13
N PRO A 276 0.29 10.28 -14.99
CA PRO A 276 0.89 11.60 -14.96
C PRO A 276 2.04 11.71 -15.96
N GLN A 277 2.06 12.78 -16.77
CA GLN A 277 3.05 12.95 -17.86
C GLN A 277 4.48 12.77 -17.36
N ASN A 278 4.69 13.24 -16.13
CA ASN A 278 5.94 13.23 -15.41
C ASN A 278 6.41 11.81 -15.01
N TYR A 279 5.54 10.79 -14.96
CA TYR A 279 5.92 9.38 -14.84
C TYR A 279 6.38 8.80 -16.19
N THR A 280 5.78 9.27 -17.28
CA THR A 280 5.98 8.70 -18.62
C THR A 280 7.10 9.38 -19.45
N THR A 281 7.60 10.53 -18.96
CA THR A 281 8.54 11.41 -19.66
C THR A 281 9.87 11.46 -18.92
N SER A 282 10.93 10.91 -19.53
CA SER A 282 12.26 10.84 -18.92
C SER A 282 12.84 12.21 -18.52
N SER A 283 12.58 13.26 -19.29
CA SER A 283 13.09 14.62 -18.99
C SER A 283 12.43 15.28 -17.77
N SER A 284 11.38 14.68 -17.21
CA SER A 284 10.74 15.17 -15.98
C SER A 284 11.39 14.63 -14.71
N TRP A 285 12.41 13.77 -14.81
CA TRP A 285 13.11 13.13 -13.67
C TRP A 285 14.46 13.80 -13.38
N GLY A 286 15.21 13.26 -12.41
CA GLY A 286 16.49 13.84 -11.96
C GLY A 286 16.33 15.27 -11.43
N ASP A 287 17.11 16.19 -11.97
CA ASP A 287 17.14 17.58 -11.51
C ASP A 287 15.81 18.32 -11.74
N ALA A 288 15.10 18.01 -12.85
CA ALA A 288 13.80 18.61 -13.13
C ALA A 288 12.76 18.23 -12.05
N CYS A 289 12.69 16.94 -11.71
CA CYS A 289 11.85 16.46 -10.61
C CYS A 289 12.24 17.10 -9.28
N THR A 290 13.54 17.15 -8.98
CA THR A 290 14.05 17.73 -7.73
C THR A 290 13.63 19.19 -7.59
N LEU A 291 13.68 19.96 -8.69
CA LEU A 291 13.21 21.34 -8.73
C LEU A 291 11.70 21.46 -8.55
N GLU A 292 10.89 20.61 -9.20
CA GLU A 292 9.43 20.63 -9.02
C GLU A 292 9.02 20.28 -7.59
N LEU A 293 9.64 19.27 -6.97
CA LEU A 293 9.41 18.95 -5.56
C LEU A 293 9.75 20.14 -4.66
N ALA A 294 10.90 20.77 -4.88
CA ALA A 294 11.34 21.91 -4.09
C ALA A 294 10.37 23.11 -4.18
N LYS A 295 9.73 23.33 -5.33
CA LYS A 295 8.69 24.38 -5.49
C LYS A 295 7.46 24.14 -4.60
N GLU A 296 7.17 22.89 -4.27
CA GLU A 296 6.07 22.50 -3.38
C GLU A 296 6.52 22.33 -1.92
N GLY A 297 7.79 22.61 -1.60
CA GLY A 297 8.35 22.34 -0.27
C GLY A 297 8.49 20.85 0.04
N LEU A 298 8.54 20.02 -1.00
CA LEU A 298 8.70 18.57 -0.93
C LEU A 298 10.11 18.18 -1.35
N PHE A 299 10.52 16.98 -0.97
CA PHE A 299 11.76 16.37 -1.44
C PHE A 299 11.73 14.84 -1.29
N GLU A 300 12.68 14.19 -1.94
CA GLU A 300 12.90 12.75 -1.89
C GLU A 300 14.40 12.47 -1.78
N TYR A 301 14.74 11.22 -1.49
CA TYR A 301 16.11 10.73 -1.45
C TYR A 301 16.37 9.74 -2.57
N ARG A 302 17.61 9.73 -3.06
CA ARG A 302 18.13 8.71 -3.95
C ARG A 302 19.47 8.19 -3.46
N ASP A 303 19.85 7.00 -3.92
CA ASP A 303 21.18 6.47 -3.65
C ASP A 303 22.25 7.26 -4.42
N THR A 304 23.39 7.55 -3.78
CA THR A 304 24.46 8.39 -4.37
C THR A 304 25.18 7.71 -5.54
N VAL A 305 25.22 6.37 -5.53
CA VAL A 305 26.02 5.56 -6.46
C VAL A 305 25.28 5.31 -7.78
N SER A 306 24.12 4.65 -7.75
CA SER A 306 23.37 4.31 -8.96
C SER A 306 22.37 5.37 -9.37
N LYS A 307 21.95 6.23 -8.43
CA LYS A 307 20.90 7.26 -8.62
C LYS A 307 19.59 6.66 -9.16
N ALA A 308 19.34 5.38 -8.86
CA ALA A 308 18.23 4.61 -9.40
C ALA A 308 17.26 4.18 -8.29
N THR A 309 17.77 3.99 -7.06
CA THR A 309 16.94 3.66 -5.90
C THR A 309 16.53 4.94 -5.21
N MET A 310 15.28 4.99 -4.74
CA MET A 310 14.73 6.17 -4.07
C MET A 310 14.05 5.83 -2.75
N ARG A 311 13.94 6.84 -1.87
CA ARG A 311 13.26 6.75 -0.58
C ARG A 311 12.53 8.04 -0.25
N LEU A 312 11.40 7.89 0.40
CA LEU A 312 10.62 8.99 0.96
C LEU A 312 11.29 9.55 2.21
N PRO A 313 11.09 10.84 2.51
CA PRO A 313 11.48 11.41 3.80
C PRO A 313 10.96 10.60 5.00
N ALA A 314 9.73 10.09 4.93
CA ALA A 314 9.14 9.23 5.95
C ALA A 314 9.86 7.88 6.11
N GLU A 315 10.40 7.31 5.03
CA GLU A 315 11.22 6.10 5.11
C GLU A 315 12.58 6.42 5.72
N MET A 316 13.20 7.52 5.29
CA MET A 316 14.51 7.96 5.80
C MET A 316 14.47 8.37 7.27
N ALA A 317 13.30 8.72 7.80
CA ALA A 317 13.11 8.93 9.23
C ALA A 317 13.43 7.67 10.06
N LEU A 318 13.26 6.45 9.52
CA LEU A 318 13.61 5.21 10.22
C LEU A 318 15.09 5.13 10.59
N LEU A 319 15.98 5.72 9.78
CA LEU A 319 17.43 5.70 10.03
C LEU A 319 17.87 6.65 11.15
N GLN A 320 17.01 7.58 11.56
CA GLN A 320 17.31 8.55 12.60
C GLN A 320 17.06 8.01 14.02
N ASP A 321 16.51 6.80 14.15
CA ASP A 321 16.12 6.22 15.42
C ASP A 321 16.69 4.82 15.63
N THR A 322 17.38 4.62 16.75
CA THR A 322 18.07 3.37 17.07
C THR A 322 17.15 2.15 17.16
N SER A 323 15.88 2.34 17.55
CA SER A 323 14.91 1.25 17.69
C SER A 323 14.51 0.71 16.32
N TYR A 324 14.17 1.62 15.39
CA TYR A 324 13.90 1.27 14.00
C TYR A 324 15.12 0.66 13.31
N VAL A 325 16.31 1.26 13.48
CA VAL A 325 17.56 0.71 12.94
C VAL A 325 17.78 -0.71 13.44
N LYS A 326 17.61 -0.98 14.74
CA LYS A 326 17.74 -2.34 15.31
C LYS A 326 16.75 -3.33 14.69
N ALA A 327 15.51 -2.93 14.45
CA ALA A 327 14.52 -3.77 13.78
C ALA A 327 14.93 -4.08 12.32
N MET A 328 15.36 -3.06 11.57
CA MET A 328 15.84 -3.23 10.19
C MET A 328 17.08 -4.14 10.14
N THR A 329 18.05 -3.95 11.04
CA THR A 329 19.25 -4.79 11.15
C THR A 329 18.87 -6.23 11.43
N TYR A 330 17.96 -6.48 12.37
CA TYR A 330 17.49 -7.83 12.69
C TYR A 330 16.98 -8.57 11.45
N TYR A 331 16.10 -7.96 10.66
CA TYR A 331 15.56 -8.61 9.46
C TYR A 331 16.57 -8.71 8.31
N SER A 332 17.48 -7.74 8.19
CA SER A 332 18.56 -7.79 7.19
C SER A 332 19.57 -8.92 7.47
N GLU A 333 19.92 -9.14 8.75
CA GLU A 333 20.90 -10.16 9.16
C GLU A 333 20.31 -11.58 9.23
N ASN A 334 19.01 -11.72 9.48
CA ASN A 334 18.32 -13.02 9.58
C ASN A 334 17.64 -13.40 8.25
N SER A 335 18.40 -13.34 7.15
CA SER A 335 17.91 -13.26 5.77
C SER A 335 17.84 -14.57 4.97
N ASP A 336 17.87 -15.77 5.60
CA ASP A 336 17.88 -17.10 4.92
C ASP A 336 16.56 -17.44 4.18
N ASP A 337 16.23 -16.60 3.19
CA ASP A 337 15.08 -16.53 2.28
C ASP A 337 13.85 -15.78 2.80
N ASP A 338 14.04 -14.63 3.48
CA ASP A 338 12.94 -13.70 3.89
C ASP A 338 11.83 -14.31 4.76
N LYS A 339 11.92 -15.60 5.13
CA LYS A 339 10.85 -16.35 5.79
C LYS A 339 10.40 -15.71 7.10
N ARG A 340 11.37 -15.27 7.91
CA ARG A 340 11.08 -14.61 9.19
C ARG A 340 10.37 -13.28 8.97
N TYR A 341 10.93 -12.47 8.07
CA TYR A 341 10.33 -11.20 7.66
C TYR A 341 8.90 -11.39 7.14
N ALA A 342 8.68 -12.32 6.20
CA ALA A 342 7.38 -12.57 5.59
C ALA A 342 6.36 -13.09 6.60
N ALA A 343 6.78 -13.97 7.53
CA ALA A 343 5.91 -14.45 8.60
C ALA A 343 5.49 -13.32 9.55
N ASP A 344 6.44 -12.48 9.98
CA ASP A 344 6.14 -11.37 10.88
C ASP A 344 5.35 -10.23 10.19
N PHE A 345 5.55 -9.99 8.89
CA PHE A 345 4.76 -9.02 8.11
C PHE A 345 3.32 -9.49 7.88
N ALA A 346 3.10 -10.79 7.74
CA ALA A 346 1.78 -11.38 7.52
C ALA A 346 0.88 -11.36 8.78
N HIS A 347 1.47 -11.25 9.96
CA HIS A 347 0.78 -11.14 11.25
C HIS A 347 0.40 -9.69 11.54
#